data_AF-A0A1I0P6D7-F1
#
_entry.id   AF-A0A1I0P6D7-F1
#
_cell.length_a   1.000
_cell.length_b   1.000
_cell.length_c   1.000
_cell.angle_alpha   90.00
_cell.angle_beta   90.00
_cell.angle_gamma   90.00
#
_symmetry.space_group_name_H-M   'P 1'
#
loop_
_entity.id
_entity.type
_entity.pdbx_description
1 polymer ?
#
loop_
_entity_poly.entity_id
_entity_poly.type
_entity_poly.pdbx_seq_one_letter_code
_entity_poly.pdbx_strand_id
1 'polypeptide(L)' 'MPSVELDEETIERLDALRVEDESYDELVTELINIYETSEYTLFHAGD' A
#
# COMPACT_ATOMS: atom_id res chain seq x y z
N MET A 1 -1.06 -7.81 10.26
CA MET A 1 -1.95 -8.26 9.17
C MET A 1 -2.00 -9.80 9.12
N PRO A 2 -2.92 -10.48 8.40
CA PRO A 2 -2.74 -11.90 8.11
C PRO A 2 -1.44 -12.11 7.32
N SER A 3 -0.83 -13.29 7.46
CA SER A 3 0.34 -13.64 6.65
C SER A 3 -0.05 -13.91 5.21
N VAL A 4 0.72 -13.36 4.26
CA VAL A 4 0.55 -13.55 2.81
C VAL A 4 1.90 -13.84 2.17
N GLU A 5 1.90 -14.63 1.11
CA GLU A 5 3.08 -14.89 0.29
C GLU A 5 3.05 -13.97 -0.93
N LEU A 6 4.19 -13.36 -1.24
CA LEU A 6 4.36 -12.43 -2.35
C LEU A 6 5.55 -12.85 -3.20
N ASP A 7 5.44 -12.63 -4.51
CA ASP A 7 6.57 -12.79 -5.43
C ASP A 7 7.68 -11.77 -5.14
N GLU A 8 8.92 -12.15 -5.44
CA GLU A 8 10.12 -11.33 -5.19
C GLU A 8 10.02 -9.94 -5.84
N GLU A 9 9.52 -9.85 -7.08
CA GLU A 9 9.31 -8.58 -7.78
C GLU A 9 8.38 -7.63 -7.00
N THR A 10 7.36 -8.18 -6.33
CA THR A 10 6.44 -7.36 -5.54
C THR A 10 7.11 -6.86 -4.27
N ILE A 11 7.96 -7.69 -3.65
CA ILE A 11 8.75 -7.31 -2.47
C ILE A 11 9.73 -6.19 -2.85
N GLU A 12 10.43 -6.29 -3.98
CA GLU A 12 11.36 -5.24 -4.46
C GLU A 12 10.64 -3.90 -4.68
N ARG A 13 9.41 -3.95 -5.19
CA ARG A 13 8.57 -2.74 -5.36
C ARG A 13 8.15 -2.15 -4.01
N LEU A 14 7.84 -2.97 -3.02
CA LEU A 14 7.53 -2.51 -1.66
C LEU A 14 8.76 -1.89 -0.99
N ASP A 15 9.93 -2.52 -1.13
CA ASP A 15 11.19 -2.00 -0.60
C ASP A 15 11.57 -0.64 -1.20
N ALA A 16 11.29 -0.42 -2.47
CA ALA A 16 11.52 0.88 -3.12
C ALA A 16 10.59 2.01 -2.61
N LEU A 17 9.44 1.66 -2.03
CA LEU A 17 8.47 2.60 -1.47
C LEU A 17 8.69 2.87 0.02
N ARG A 18 9.28 1.91 0.71
CA ARG A 18 9.47 1.90 2.16
C ARG A 18 10.40 3.01 2.64
N VAL A 19 10.07 3.63 3.76
CA VAL A 19 10.94 4.62 4.43
C VAL A 19 11.79 4.00 5.55
N GLU A 20 12.78 4.73 6.06
CA GLU A 20 13.70 4.21 7.09
C GLU A 20 12.93 3.77 8.35
N ASP A 21 13.33 2.61 8.89
CA ASP A 21 12.72 1.95 10.07
C ASP A 21 11.22 1.56 9.95
N GLU A 22 10.58 1.78 8.81
CA GLU A 22 9.19 1.35 8.57
C GLU A 22 9.08 -0.17 8.43
N SER A 23 8.02 -0.78 8.97
CA SER A 23 7.71 -2.19 8.76
C SER A 23 6.79 -2.43 7.55
N TYR A 24 6.79 -3.65 7.00
CA TYR A 24 5.87 -3.99 5.90
C TYR A 24 4.40 -3.89 6.30
N ASP A 25 4.04 -4.20 7.56
CA ASP A 25 2.66 -4.04 8.03
C ASP A 25 2.22 -2.56 8.03
N GLU A 26 3.12 -1.65 8.41
CA GLU A 26 2.88 -0.20 8.38
C GLU A 26 2.73 0.31 6.95
N LEU A 27 3.69 0.01 6.07
CA LEU A 27 3.64 0.39 4.66
C LEU A 27 2.37 -0.12 3.96
N VAL A 28 2.00 -1.38 4.17
CA VAL A 28 0.80 -1.95 3.55
C VAL A 28 -0.47 -1.27 4.09
N THR A 29 -0.50 -0.93 5.38
CA THR A 29 -1.63 -0.18 5.97
C THR A 29 -1.74 1.22 5.35
N GLU A 30 -0.62 1.92 5.15
CA GLU A 30 -0.61 3.22 4.47
C GLU A 30 -1.09 3.12 3.03
N LEU A 31 -0.60 2.13 2.27
CA LEU A 31 -1.02 1.91 0.88
C LEU A 31 -2.53 1.62 0.78
N ILE A 32 -3.09 0.85 1.72
CA ILE A 32 -4.54 0.60 1.81
C ILE A 32 -5.28 1.91 2.08
N ASN A 33 -4.86 2.68 3.08
CA ASN A 33 -5.50 3.97 3.42
C ASN A 33 -5.46 4.95 2.24
N ILE A 34 -4.34 5.01 1.50
CA ILE A 34 -4.19 5.83 0.30
C ILE A 34 -5.15 5.35 -0.78
N TYR A 35 -5.23 4.04 -1.04
CA TYR A 35 -6.16 3.49 -2.02
C TYR A 35 -7.61 3.82 -1.65
N GLU A 36 -8.03 3.56 -0.42
CA GLU A 36 -9.39 3.85 0.04
C GLU A 36 -9.72 5.35 -0.05
N THR A 37 -8.80 6.21 0.40
CA THR A 37 -8.97 7.67 0.33
C THR A 37 -8.94 8.18 -1.12
N SER A 38 -8.13 7.57 -1.99
CA SER A 38 -8.04 7.94 -3.40
C SER A 38 -9.24 7.43 -4.19
N GLU A 39 -9.80 6.27 -3.86
CA GLU A 39 -11.07 5.78 -4.39
C GLU A 39 -12.20 6.73 -3.98
N TYR A 40 -12.20 7.23 -2.73
CA TYR A 40 -13.12 8.32 -2.34
C TYR A 40 -12.99 9.55 -3.25
N THR A 41 -11.79 9.89 -3.73
CA THR A 41 -11.61 10.99 -4.71
C THR A 41 -11.95 10.61 -6.15
N LEU A 42 -11.71 9.37 -6.58
CA LEU A 42 -11.96 8.89 -7.94
C LEU A 42 -13.47 8.66 -8.21
N PHE A 43 -14.20 8.17 -7.21
CA PHE A 43 -15.66 8.02 -7.28
C PHE A 43 -16.43 9.35 -7.17
N HIS A 44 -15.85 10.40 -6.57
CA HIS A 44 -16.43 11.76 -6.57
C HIS A 44 -16.11 12.59 -7.81
N ALA A 45 -15.08 12.22 -8.59
CA ALA A 45 -14.76 12.89 -9.86
C ALA A 45 -15.72 12.50 -11.01
N GLY A 46 -16.66 11.59 -10.74
CA GLY A 46 -17.65 11.08 -11.68
C GLY A 46 -19.12 11.47 -11.41
N ASP A 47 -19.40 12.36 -10.44
CA ASP A 47 -20.73 12.97 -10.21
C ASP A 47 -20.73 14.45 -10.63
#